data_AF-A0A7T3A842-F1
#
_entry.id   AF-A0A7T3A842-F1
#
_cell.length_a   1.000
_cell.length_b   1.000
_cell.length_c   1.000
_cell.angle_alpha   90.00
_cell.angle_beta   90.00
_cell.angle_gamma   90.00
#
_symmetry.space_group_name_H-M   'P 1'
#
loop_
_entity.id
_entity.type
_entity.pdbx_description
1 polymer ?
#
loop_
_entity_poly.entity_id
_entity_poly.type
_entity_poly.pdbx_seq_one_letter_code
_entity_poly.pdbx_strand_id
1 'polypeptide(L)'
;MGIGQKAPQRKGAQVWGQQPEIAKMSNDLRGFYIADRSVFWSHRGERCTFDIMVEAFGLADHAPLTRLGAIVRGADTDRLDTAPEAAGLLAISLGLSRIHGDDHAQLDAGMIVYEALYRWARDAHAEGHDWSSHQPSHARMSA
;
A
#
# COMPACT_ATOMS: atom_id res chain seq x y z
N MET A 1 -13.81 7.29 -63.37
CA MET A 1 -14.19 8.01 -62.14
C MET A 1 -14.41 6.97 -61.06
N GLY A 2 -13.58 6.93 -60.03
CA GLY A 2 -13.58 5.88 -59.00
C GLY A 2 -12.35 5.97 -58.11
N ILE A 3 -12.34 6.99 -57.26
CA ILE A 3 -11.34 7.22 -56.22
C ILE A 3 -11.67 6.36 -55.00
N GLY A 4 -10.86 5.32 -54.74
CA GLY A 4 -10.92 4.50 -53.53
C GLY A 4 -9.57 4.53 -52.84
N GLN A 5 -9.44 5.39 -51.83
CA GLN A 5 -8.21 5.59 -51.05
C GLN A 5 -7.84 4.32 -50.27
N LYS A 6 -6.59 3.84 -50.40
CA LYS A 6 -6.03 2.83 -49.51
C LYS A 6 -5.54 3.51 -48.22
N ALA A 7 -6.06 3.08 -47.07
CA ALA A 7 -5.58 3.50 -45.76
C ALA A 7 -4.13 3.03 -45.53
N PRO A 8 -3.26 3.84 -44.90
CA PRO A 8 -1.87 3.46 -44.65
C PRO A 8 -1.79 2.41 -43.53
N GLN A 9 -1.07 1.32 -43.81
CA GLN A 9 -0.76 0.30 -42.82
C GLN A 9 0.11 0.89 -41.70
N ARG A 10 -0.40 0.86 -40.46
CA ARG A 10 0.36 1.22 -39.25
C ARG A 10 1.41 0.16 -38.96
N LYS A 11 2.62 0.32 -39.50
CA LYS A 11 3.82 -0.38 -39.02
C LYS A 11 4.26 0.24 -37.70
N GLY A 12 3.68 -0.18 -36.58
CA GLY A 12 4.01 0.38 -35.26
C GLY A 12 3.92 -0.59 -34.07
N ALA A 13 3.58 -1.86 -34.29
CA ALA A 13 3.33 -2.80 -33.20
C ALA A 13 4.47 -3.81 -32.93
N GLN A 14 5.65 -3.65 -33.56
CA GLN A 14 6.72 -4.66 -33.54
C GLN A 14 8.09 -4.17 -33.03
N VAL A 15 8.17 -3.00 -32.37
CA VAL A 15 9.46 -2.38 -31.98
C VAL A 15 9.80 -2.51 -30.49
N TRP A 16 9.03 -3.28 -29.70
CA TRP A 16 9.30 -3.42 -28.25
C TRP A 16 9.79 -4.82 -27.82
N GLY A 17 10.14 -5.69 -28.76
CA GLY A 17 10.40 -7.11 -28.46
C GLY A 17 11.85 -7.51 -28.15
N GLN A 18 12.87 -6.75 -28.55
CA GLN A 18 14.26 -7.26 -28.56
C GLN A 18 15.27 -6.12 -28.40
N GLN A 19 15.54 -5.65 -27.18
CA GLN A 19 16.72 -4.82 -26.90
C GLN A 19 17.38 -5.26 -25.57
N PRO A 20 18.50 -5.99 -25.62
CA PRO A 20 19.21 -6.45 -24.42
C PRO A 20 19.83 -5.30 -23.60
N GLU A 21 19.96 -4.10 -24.16
CA GLU A 21 20.40 -2.90 -23.43
C GLU A 21 19.37 -2.32 -22.45
N ILE A 22 18.07 -2.63 -22.59
CA ILE A 22 17.01 -2.20 -21.65
C ILE A 22 17.05 -3.00 -20.33
N ALA A 23 17.85 -4.08 -20.27
CA ALA A 23 18.03 -4.91 -19.09
C ALA A 23 19.04 -4.34 -18.06
N LYS A 24 19.71 -3.22 -18.37
CA LYS A 24 20.62 -2.53 -17.44
C LYS A 24 20.11 -1.16 -16.98
N MET A 25 18.81 -0.92 -17.08
CA MET A 25 18.17 0.21 -16.42
C MET A 25 18.07 -0.13 -14.92
N SER A 26 18.90 0.51 -14.09
CA SER A 26 19.00 0.39 -12.62
C SER A 26 17.73 -0.16 -11.96
N ASN A 27 17.89 -1.27 -11.23
CA ASN A 27 16.83 -1.89 -10.44
C ASN A 27 16.28 -0.96 -9.34
N ASP A 28 16.95 0.17 -9.10
CA ASP A 28 16.63 1.13 -8.04
C ASP A 28 15.55 2.14 -8.47
N LEU A 29 15.30 2.30 -9.78
CA LEU A 29 14.41 3.35 -10.31
C LEU A 29 13.11 2.85 -10.96
N ARG A 30 12.88 1.53 -11.08
CA ARG A 30 11.54 0.98 -11.41
C ARG A 30 10.63 0.95 -10.18
N GLY A 31 10.65 2.05 -9.42
CA GLY A 31 10.01 2.19 -8.13
C GLY A 31 8.54 1.80 -8.21
N PHE A 32 8.10 0.91 -7.32
CA PHE A 32 6.70 0.59 -7.04
C PHE A 32 5.95 -0.37 -7.96
N TYR A 33 6.59 -1.12 -8.87
CA TYR A 33 5.90 -2.25 -9.51
C TYR A 33 5.80 -3.47 -8.56
N ILE A 34 4.96 -3.36 -7.53
CA ILE A 34 4.87 -4.28 -6.37
C ILE A 34 4.60 -5.74 -6.77
N ALA A 35 3.95 -5.96 -7.91
CA ALA A 35 3.60 -7.31 -8.39
C ALA A 35 4.80 -8.13 -8.90
N ASP A 36 5.91 -7.49 -9.27
CA ASP A 36 7.13 -8.18 -9.71
C ASP A 36 8.05 -8.48 -8.52
N ARG A 37 8.35 -9.75 -8.28
CA ARG A 37 9.25 -10.16 -7.18
C ARG A 37 10.71 -9.78 -7.42
N SER A 38 11.08 -9.40 -8.64
CA SER A 38 12.44 -8.99 -9.00
C SER A 38 12.74 -7.51 -8.73
N VAL A 39 11.72 -6.70 -8.44
CA VAL A 39 11.91 -5.29 -8.09
C VAL A 39 12.23 -5.12 -6.61
N PHE A 40 12.92 -4.02 -6.28
CA PHE A 40 13.33 -3.72 -4.92
C PHE A 40 12.16 -3.65 -3.93
N TRP A 41 11.03 -3.05 -4.35
CA TRP A 41 9.82 -2.88 -3.56
C TRP A 41 8.88 -4.07 -3.74
N SER A 42 9.21 -5.19 -3.10
CA SER A 42 8.40 -6.40 -3.10
C SER A 42 8.47 -7.12 -1.74
N HIS A 43 7.65 -8.14 -1.58
CA HIS A 43 7.64 -8.97 -0.37
C HIS A 43 8.97 -9.70 -0.21
N ARG A 44 9.45 -9.83 1.03
CA ARG A 44 10.67 -10.59 1.36
C ARG A 44 10.39 -11.55 2.50
N GLY A 45 10.32 -12.84 2.19
CA GLY A 45 9.89 -13.86 3.16
C GLY A 45 8.47 -13.56 3.64
N GLU A 46 8.30 -13.41 4.95
CA GLU A 46 7.01 -13.11 5.57
C GLU A 46 6.67 -11.61 5.61
N ARG A 47 7.60 -10.74 5.21
CA ARG A 47 7.43 -9.28 5.23
C ARG A 47 6.75 -8.78 3.97
N CYS A 48 5.77 -7.90 4.16
CA CYS A 48 5.08 -7.20 3.07
C CYS A 48 5.90 -6.00 2.57
N THR A 49 5.50 -5.39 1.46
CA THR A 49 6.20 -4.21 0.92
C THR A 49 6.26 -3.04 1.91
N PHE A 50 5.24 -2.88 2.77
CA PHE A 50 5.24 -1.85 3.81
C PHE A 50 6.40 -2.03 4.81
N ASP A 51 6.63 -3.25 5.26
CA ASP A 51 7.76 -3.56 6.16
C ASP A 51 9.10 -3.21 5.50
N ILE A 52 9.23 -3.52 4.22
CA ILE A 52 10.44 -3.22 3.45
C ILE A 52 10.67 -1.72 3.35
N MET A 53 9.61 -0.93 3.17
CA MET A 53 9.71 0.54 3.17
C MET A 53 10.15 1.07 4.54
N VAL A 54 9.52 0.61 5.63
CA VAL A 54 9.87 1.03 6.99
C VAL A 54 11.35 0.77 7.28
N GLU A 55 11.86 -0.40 6.90
CA GLU A 55 13.28 -0.74 7.07
C GLU A 55 14.21 0.06 6.16
N ALA A 56 13.88 0.16 4.86
CA ALA A 56 14.71 0.86 3.88
C ALA A 56 14.85 2.36 4.19
N PHE A 57 13.83 2.96 4.84
CA PHE A 57 13.87 4.35 5.28
C PHE A 57 14.45 4.54 6.69
N GLY A 58 14.93 3.48 7.35
CA GLY A 58 15.52 3.57 8.69
C GLY A 58 14.50 3.88 9.80
N LEU A 59 13.24 3.49 9.61
CA LEU A 59 12.13 3.78 10.53
C LEU A 59 11.74 2.57 11.39
N ALA A 60 12.55 1.50 11.38
CA ALA A 60 12.24 0.24 12.08
C ALA A 60 12.05 0.39 13.59
N ASP A 61 12.75 1.34 14.21
CA ASP A 61 12.67 1.62 15.66
C ASP A 61 11.47 2.52 16.04
N HIS A 62 10.70 2.99 15.06
CA HIS A 62 9.54 3.85 15.31
C HIS A 62 8.31 3.00 15.70
N ALA A 63 8.11 2.79 17.00
CA ALA A 63 7.11 1.87 17.54
C ALA A 63 5.69 1.97 16.93
N PRO A 64 5.11 3.16 16.67
CA PRO A 64 3.83 3.27 15.98
C PRO A 64 3.82 2.65 14.56
N LEU A 65 4.93 2.78 13.82
CA LEU A 65 5.06 2.19 12.48
C LEU A 65 5.29 0.69 12.56
N THR A 66 6.01 0.19 13.58
CA THR A 66 6.14 -1.25 13.83
C THR A 66 4.77 -1.90 14.09
N ARG A 67 3.91 -1.25 14.89
CA ARG A 67 2.54 -1.70 15.17
C ARG A 67 1.68 -1.67 13.91
N LEU A 68 1.68 -0.55 13.19
CA LEU A 68 0.95 -0.44 11.93
C LEU A 68 1.41 -1.49 10.91
N GLY A 69 2.72 -1.73 10.81
CA GLY A 69 3.30 -2.75 9.94
C GLY A 69 2.79 -4.16 10.24
N ALA A 70 2.57 -4.52 11.50
CA ALA A 70 1.96 -5.81 11.87
C ALA A 70 0.52 -5.95 11.34
N ILE A 71 -0.29 -4.89 11.43
CA ILE A 71 -1.66 -4.87 10.92
C ILE A 71 -1.67 -5.00 9.39
N VAL A 72 -0.87 -4.19 8.70
CA VAL A 72 -0.77 -4.20 7.24
C VAL A 72 -0.29 -5.55 6.74
N ARG A 73 0.78 -6.09 7.32
CA ARG A 73 1.30 -7.43 6.99
C ARG A 73 0.25 -8.51 7.20
N GLY A 74 -0.51 -8.48 8.30
CA GLY A 74 -1.57 -9.45 8.56
C GLY A 74 -2.64 -9.43 7.45
N ALA A 75 -3.10 -8.25 7.07
CA ALA A 75 -4.11 -8.07 6.02
C ALA A 75 -3.58 -8.47 4.62
N ASP A 76 -2.37 -8.03 4.29
CA ASP A 76 -1.76 -8.21 2.96
C ASP A 76 -1.29 -9.66 2.70
N THR A 77 -1.00 -10.42 3.76
CA THR A 77 -0.56 -11.83 3.67
C THR A 77 -1.63 -12.86 4.06
N ASP A 78 -2.86 -12.41 4.31
CA ASP A 78 -3.98 -13.25 4.77
C ASP A 78 -3.67 -14.03 6.08
N ARG A 79 -2.84 -13.44 6.95
CA ARG A 79 -2.50 -13.97 8.29
C ARG A 79 -3.15 -13.10 9.35
N LEU A 80 -4.48 -13.18 9.41
CA LEU A 80 -5.32 -12.26 10.18
C LEU A 80 -5.17 -12.37 11.70
N ASP A 81 -4.50 -13.42 12.18
CA ASP A 81 -4.11 -13.61 13.57
C ASP A 81 -2.86 -12.81 13.98
N THR A 82 -2.12 -12.24 13.00
CA THR A 82 -0.93 -11.41 13.26
C THR A 82 -1.25 -10.18 14.11
N ALA A 83 -2.42 -9.57 13.91
CA ALA A 83 -2.92 -8.47 14.70
C ALA A 83 -4.47 -8.50 14.67
N PRO A 84 -5.17 -8.28 15.80
CA PRO A 84 -6.63 -8.28 15.84
C PRO A 84 -7.28 -7.35 14.81
N GLU A 85 -6.62 -6.24 14.49
CA GLU A 85 -7.09 -5.22 13.56
C GLU A 85 -6.93 -5.61 12.08
N ALA A 86 -6.14 -6.64 11.76
CA ALA A 86 -5.81 -7.03 10.39
C ALA A 86 -7.05 -7.46 9.59
N ALA A 87 -7.96 -8.24 10.19
CA ALA A 87 -9.21 -8.66 9.55
C ALA A 87 -10.09 -7.45 9.20
N GLY A 88 -10.13 -6.43 10.07
CA GLY A 88 -10.86 -5.19 9.82
C GLY A 88 -10.27 -4.39 8.66
N LEU A 89 -8.95 -4.26 8.62
CA LEU A 89 -8.26 -3.59 7.52
C LEU A 89 -8.49 -4.32 6.18
N LEU A 90 -8.44 -5.65 6.16
CA LEU A 90 -8.74 -6.44 4.96
C LEU A 90 -10.19 -6.19 4.49
N ALA A 91 -11.17 -6.24 5.40
CA ALA A 91 -12.57 -6.01 5.08
C ALA A 91 -12.81 -4.61 4.48
N ILE A 92 -12.20 -3.57 5.07
CA ILE A 92 -12.26 -2.20 4.56
C ILE A 92 -11.63 -2.11 3.17
N SER A 93 -10.45 -2.70 2.98
CA SER A 93 -9.71 -2.65 1.71
C SER A 93 -10.48 -3.32 0.57
N LEU A 94 -11.06 -4.51 0.83
CA LEU A 94 -11.92 -5.20 -0.12
C LEU A 94 -13.19 -4.37 -0.42
N GLY A 95 -13.81 -3.77 0.58
CA GLY A 95 -14.94 -2.86 0.40
C GLY A 95 -14.60 -1.66 -0.50
N LEU A 96 -13.49 -0.99 -0.24
CA LEU A 96 -13.01 0.15 -1.05
C LEU A 96 -12.81 -0.24 -2.51
N SER A 97 -12.23 -1.40 -2.79
CA SER A 97 -12.07 -1.91 -4.18
C SER A 97 -13.39 -2.24 -4.89
N ARG A 98 -14.50 -2.38 -4.16
CA ARG A 98 -15.84 -2.55 -4.75
C ARG A 98 -16.54 -1.21 -4.96
N ILE A 99 -16.19 -0.19 -4.19
CA ILE A 99 -16.72 1.18 -4.32
C ILE A 99 -16.01 1.90 -5.46
N HIS A 100 -14.69 1.74 -5.58
CA HIS A 100 -13.84 2.45 -6.52
C HIS A 100 -13.26 1.49 -7.55
N GLY A 101 -13.53 1.74 -8.83
CA GLY A 101 -12.84 1.06 -9.95
C GLY A 101 -11.64 1.84 -10.49
N ASP A 102 -11.41 3.06 -9.98
CA ASP A 102 -10.26 3.90 -10.29
C ASP A 102 -9.26 3.86 -9.13
N ASP A 103 -8.02 3.51 -9.43
CA ASP A 103 -6.98 3.28 -8.42
C ASP A 103 -6.62 4.56 -7.65
N HIS A 104 -6.68 5.73 -8.30
CA HIS A 104 -6.40 7.01 -7.62
C HIS A 104 -7.51 7.37 -6.63
N ALA A 105 -8.77 7.24 -7.04
CA ALA A 105 -9.90 7.45 -6.14
C ALA A 105 -9.88 6.46 -4.96
N GLN A 106 -9.51 5.19 -5.21
CA GLN A 106 -9.36 4.20 -4.15
C GLN A 106 -8.21 4.56 -3.20
N LEU A 107 -7.07 5.02 -3.73
CA LEU A 107 -5.94 5.46 -2.93
C LEU A 107 -6.33 6.63 -2.03
N ASP A 108 -6.96 7.68 -2.60
CA ASP A 108 -7.39 8.85 -1.84
C ASP A 108 -8.35 8.48 -0.70
N ALA A 109 -9.31 7.57 -0.98
CA ALA A 109 -10.21 7.04 0.04
C ALA A 109 -9.49 6.15 1.07
N GLY A 110 -8.45 5.42 0.67
CA GLY A 110 -7.62 4.60 1.56
C GLY A 110 -6.72 5.42 2.47
N MET A 111 -6.24 6.59 2.02
CA MET A 111 -5.31 7.43 2.79
C MET A 111 -5.87 7.82 4.17
N ILE A 112 -7.17 8.11 4.27
CA ILE A 112 -7.79 8.43 5.56
C ILE A 112 -7.80 7.24 6.53
N VAL A 113 -7.95 6.02 6.01
CA VAL A 113 -7.91 4.79 6.81
C VAL A 113 -6.51 4.58 7.39
N TYR A 114 -5.46 4.75 6.58
CA TYR A 114 -4.09 4.64 7.03
C TYR A 114 -3.69 5.76 8.00
N GLU A 115 -4.14 7.00 7.80
CA GLU A 115 -3.93 8.10 8.76
C GLU A 115 -4.62 7.78 10.10
N ALA A 116 -5.87 7.31 10.08
CA ALA A 116 -6.60 6.93 11.29
C ALA A 116 -5.93 5.77 12.03
N LEU A 117 -5.50 4.73 11.31
CA LEU A 117 -4.76 3.60 11.89
C LEU A 117 -3.40 4.03 12.44
N TYR A 118 -2.70 4.94 11.78
CA TYR A 118 -1.45 5.50 12.30
C TYR A 118 -1.68 6.28 13.59
N ARG A 119 -2.70 7.15 13.65
CA ARG A 119 -3.07 7.88 14.86
C ARG A 119 -3.48 6.95 15.99
N TRP A 120 -4.25 5.92 15.69
CA TRP A 120 -4.55 4.87 16.65
C TRP A 120 -3.28 4.19 17.15
N ALA A 121 -2.41 3.74 16.23
CA ALA A 121 -1.16 3.07 16.59
C ALA A 121 -0.24 3.96 17.43
N ARG A 122 -0.23 5.27 17.20
CA ARG A 122 0.60 6.24 17.90
C ARG A 122 0.05 6.61 19.28
N ASP A 123 -1.23 6.97 19.33
CA ASP A 123 -1.81 7.68 20.47
C ASP A 123 -2.92 6.90 21.19
N ALA A 124 -3.69 6.06 20.48
CA ALA A 124 -4.94 5.48 20.99
C ALA A 124 -4.95 3.95 21.11
N HIS A 125 -3.83 3.25 20.85
CA HIS A 125 -3.80 1.78 20.82
C HIS A 125 -4.08 1.11 22.18
N ALA A 126 -4.00 1.86 23.27
CA ALA A 126 -4.34 1.40 24.62
C ALA A 126 -5.73 1.89 25.08
N GLU A 127 -6.42 2.70 24.27
CA GLU A 127 -7.74 3.20 24.60
C GLU A 127 -8.79 2.13 24.27
N GLY A 128 -9.64 1.82 25.24
CA GLY A 128 -10.88 1.08 25.02
C GLY A 128 -12.02 2.07 24.76
N HIS A 129 -12.95 1.71 23.89
CA HIS A 129 -14.13 2.54 23.66
C HIS A 129 -15.07 2.45 24.87
N ASP A 130 -14.90 3.36 25.83
CA ASP A 130 -15.94 3.64 26.84
C ASP A 130 -16.92 4.63 26.23
N TRP A 131 -18.21 4.31 26.24
CA TRP A 131 -19.28 5.11 25.65
C TRP A 131 -19.36 6.54 26.23
N SER A 132 -18.65 6.81 27.33
CA SER A 132 -18.52 8.13 27.97
C SER A 132 -17.39 9.02 27.40
N SER A 133 -16.49 8.49 26.55
CA SER A 133 -15.22 9.15 26.18
C SER A 133 -15.17 9.57 24.70
N HIS A 134 -15.68 10.78 24.38
CA HIS A 134 -15.42 11.44 23.09
C HIS A 134 -14.16 12.33 23.12
N GLN A 135 -13.35 12.21 24.17
CA GLN A 135 -12.14 13.01 24.38
C GLN A 135 -10.93 12.06 24.28
N PRO A 136 -9.99 12.29 23.33
CA PRO A 136 -8.73 11.56 23.33
C PRO A 136 -8.04 11.75 24.69
N SER A 137 -7.39 10.71 25.20
CA SER A 137 -6.86 10.68 26.57
C SER A 137 -5.62 11.57 26.78
N HIS A 138 -5.73 12.88 26.55
CA HIS A 138 -4.66 13.86 26.78
C HIS A 138 -4.84 14.66 28.09
N ALA A 139 -5.66 14.20 29.02
CA ALA A 139 -5.94 14.91 30.28
C ALA A 139 -5.88 14.01 31.52
N ARG A 140 -4.66 13.61 31.92
CA ARG A 140 -4.32 13.37 33.35
C ARG A 140 -2.81 13.25 33.57
N MET A 141 -2.05 14.29 33.20
CA MET A 141 -0.74 14.54 33.81
C MET A 141 -0.70 15.99 34.30
N SER A 142 -0.65 16.11 35.63
CA SER A 142 -0.32 17.28 36.47
C SER A 142 -1.17 18.55 36.38
N ALA A 143 -2.06 18.72 37.38
CA ALA A 143 -1.88 19.71 38.47
C ALA A 143 -2.60 19.19 39.73
#